data_AF-A0A239ABN3-F1
#
_entry.id   AF-A0A239ABN3-F1
#
_cell.length_a   1.000
_cell.length_b   1.000
_cell.length_c   1.000
_cell.angle_alpha   90.00
_cell.angle_beta   90.00
_cell.angle_gamma   90.00
#
_symmetry.space_group_name_H-M   'P 1'
#
loop_
_entity.id
_entity.type
_entity.pdbx_description
1 polymer ?
#
loop_
_entity_poly.entity_id
_entity_poly.type
_entity_poly.pdbx_seq_one_letter_code
_entity_poly.pdbx_strand_id
1 'polypeptide(L)'
;MNRRVAIVGFGQTEMTANSPFTKVELANQAVRRALADAQITMKQVDEIVLGDIDWVSGTAESEMELADWIGHYRKPVMKIETGGTVGGSAVLSAVHHVAAGACDVALVSATAKFVGPPPGVLPRGPFLQAAINSGLHALTEKWCSVGAVGTFALMASSYAKLSGCTEEAVALARVKAANNAMKNPFAHLRMPLTVEDVLKSPMLTAPMRQLHMCPITEGSAALIVASEDVAHKISKNPVWIKDMVTIHSAQHWAALQDFIAPKERCFLPSLAKACEVLYKRNGITRPAKQLDVIEMYEPCTWAELVWMETMGLCEPNQAWKMVSSGATEIDGELPINPSGGVTCTNPGVPSTLIRYGELALQIRGDAGEHQVPRDVKLGVATGFGGTGWTPMVLLSKDK
;
A
#
# COMPACT_ATOMS: atom_id res chain seq x y z
N MET A 1 7.19 0.98 22.89
CA MET A 1 8.00 -0.14 22.36
C MET A 1 9.30 -0.17 23.15
N ASN A 2 9.73 -1.33 23.66
CA ASN A 2 10.94 -1.39 24.51
C ASN A 2 12.24 -1.23 23.71
N ARG A 3 12.27 -1.72 22.45
CA ARG A 3 13.37 -1.50 21.52
C ARG A 3 12.92 -0.69 20.31
N ARG A 4 13.76 0.23 19.85
CA ARG A 4 13.57 0.89 18.55
C ARG A 4 13.87 -0.11 17.43
N VAL A 5 13.12 0.03 16.33
CA VAL A 5 13.18 -0.86 15.18
C VAL A 5 13.40 -0.01 13.93
N ALA A 6 14.23 -0.50 13.03
CA ALA A 6 14.48 0.14 11.74
C ALA A 6 14.28 -0.83 10.59
N ILE A 7 13.86 -0.28 9.45
CA ILE A 7 13.93 -0.93 8.14
C ILE A 7 15.38 -0.85 7.67
N VAL A 8 15.96 -2.00 7.37
CA VAL A 8 17.37 -2.13 6.97
C VAL A 8 17.54 -2.74 5.59
N GLY A 9 16.49 -3.36 5.04
CA GLY A 9 16.49 -3.93 3.70
C GLY A 9 15.11 -3.90 3.08
N PHE A 10 15.04 -3.59 1.78
CA PHE A 10 13.83 -3.70 0.98
C PHE A 10 14.15 -4.31 -0.39
N GLY A 11 13.27 -5.18 -0.87
CA GLY A 11 13.39 -5.79 -2.18
C GLY A 11 12.02 -6.09 -2.76
N GLN A 12 11.84 -5.83 -4.05
CA GLN A 12 10.64 -6.18 -4.78
C GLN A 12 10.98 -6.76 -6.14
N THR A 13 10.08 -7.56 -6.71
CA THR A 13 10.19 -8.06 -8.08
C THR A 13 9.83 -6.96 -9.07
N GLU A 14 10.09 -7.21 -10.36
CA GLU A 14 9.37 -6.46 -11.39
C GLU A 14 7.86 -6.77 -11.28
N MET A 15 7.03 -5.74 -11.42
CA MET A 15 5.58 -5.83 -11.26
C MET A 15 4.93 -5.90 -12.63
N THR A 16 4.12 -6.92 -12.89
CA THR A 16 3.57 -7.16 -14.24
C THR A 16 2.14 -7.68 -14.19
N ALA A 17 1.40 -7.59 -15.29
CA ALA A 17 0.07 -8.20 -15.35
C ALA A 17 0.14 -9.73 -15.30
N ASN A 18 1.12 -10.33 -16.00
CA ASN A 18 1.28 -11.76 -16.17
C ASN A 18 2.77 -12.11 -16.08
N SER A 19 3.25 -12.32 -14.86
CA SER A 19 4.66 -12.65 -14.65
C SER A 19 4.98 -14.02 -15.27
N PRO A 20 6.13 -14.19 -15.95
CA PRO A 20 6.56 -15.51 -16.41
C PRO A 20 7.03 -16.40 -15.25
N PHE A 21 7.30 -15.80 -14.08
CA PHE A 21 7.76 -16.52 -12.91
C PHE A 21 6.60 -17.11 -12.12
N THR A 22 6.88 -18.27 -11.54
CA THR A 22 6.05 -18.89 -10.52
C THR A 22 6.00 -18.05 -9.25
N LYS A 23 5.01 -18.31 -8.39
CA LYS A 23 4.85 -17.60 -7.12
C LYS A 23 6.07 -17.75 -6.22
N VAL A 24 6.62 -18.96 -6.16
CA VAL A 24 7.81 -19.30 -5.36
C VAL A 24 9.08 -18.60 -5.88
N GLU A 25 9.24 -18.47 -7.19
CA GLU A 25 10.35 -17.72 -7.79
C GLU A 25 10.24 -16.23 -7.48
N LEU A 26 9.03 -15.66 -7.55
CA LEU A 26 8.80 -14.26 -7.19
C LEU A 26 9.14 -14.00 -5.72
N ALA A 27 8.65 -14.86 -4.81
CA ALA A 27 8.97 -14.78 -3.38
C ALA A 27 10.50 -14.81 -3.15
N ASN A 28 11.18 -15.77 -3.78
CA ASN A 28 12.63 -15.91 -3.63
C ASN A 28 13.40 -14.70 -4.18
N GLN A 29 12.98 -14.16 -5.33
CA GLN A 29 13.60 -12.97 -5.91
C GLN A 29 13.48 -11.75 -4.99
N ALA A 30 12.30 -11.50 -4.43
CA ALA A 30 12.10 -10.39 -3.49
C ALA A 30 12.95 -10.55 -2.23
N VAL A 31 12.96 -11.75 -1.63
CA VAL A 31 13.77 -12.06 -0.44
C VAL A 31 15.27 -11.86 -0.72
N ARG A 32 15.78 -12.36 -1.84
CA ARG A 32 17.19 -12.16 -2.23
C ARG A 32 17.54 -10.69 -2.39
N ARG A 33 16.66 -9.90 -3.01
CA ARG A 33 16.86 -8.45 -3.17
C ARG A 33 16.88 -7.72 -1.83
N ALA A 34 15.96 -8.06 -0.92
CA ALA A 34 15.91 -7.47 0.42
C ALA A 34 17.16 -7.82 1.25
N LEU A 35 17.62 -9.07 1.20
CA LEU A 35 18.87 -9.51 1.85
C LEU A 35 20.10 -8.79 1.28
N ALA A 36 20.15 -8.63 -0.05
CA ALA A 36 21.24 -7.91 -0.72
C ALA A 36 21.26 -6.43 -0.34
N ASP A 37 20.09 -5.79 -0.28
CA ASP A 37 19.94 -4.39 0.16
C ASP A 37 20.39 -4.20 1.62
N ALA A 38 20.02 -5.12 2.52
CA ALA A 38 20.48 -5.14 3.91
C ALA A 38 21.93 -5.60 4.09
N GLN A 39 22.60 -6.10 3.04
CA GLN A 39 23.94 -6.69 3.09
C GLN A 39 24.10 -7.81 4.14
N ILE A 40 23.05 -8.61 4.33
CA ILE A 40 23.06 -9.77 5.23
C ILE A 40 22.72 -11.06 4.50
N THR A 41 22.94 -12.19 5.16
CA THR A 41 22.50 -13.50 4.67
C THR A 41 21.29 -14.00 5.44
N MET A 42 20.55 -14.95 4.87
CA MET A 42 19.42 -15.63 5.54
C MET A 42 19.82 -16.27 6.89
N LYS A 43 21.11 -16.54 7.13
CA LYS A 43 21.59 -17.06 8.43
C LYS A 43 21.40 -16.06 9.57
N GLN A 44 21.38 -14.76 9.27
CA GLN A 44 21.22 -13.67 10.24
C GLN A 44 19.76 -13.29 10.48
N VAL A 45 18.81 -13.86 9.72
CA VAL A 45 17.38 -13.66 9.94
C VAL A 45 16.94 -14.62 11.04
N ASP A 46 16.29 -14.11 12.08
CA ASP A 46 15.82 -14.94 13.19
C ASP A 46 14.42 -15.48 12.94
N GLU A 47 13.55 -14.67 12.33
CA GLU A 47 12.13 -14.95 12.13
C GLU A 47 11.65 -14.50 10.74
N ILE A 48 10.64 -15.18 10.21
CA ILE A 48 9.95 -14.80 8.97
C ILE A 48 8.45 -14.58 9.21
N VAL A 49 7.94 -13.43 8.78
CA VAL A 49 6.51 -13.17 8.69
C VAL A 49 6.09 -13.25 7.23
N LEU A 50 5.24 -14.21 6.91
CA LEU A 50 4.73 -14.47 5.57
C LEU A 50 3.37 -13.80 5.40
N GLY A 51 3.23 -12.94 4.39
CA GLY A 51 1.99 -12.36 3.96
C GLY A 51 1.46 -13.05 2.71
N ASP A 52 0.27 -13.63 2.79
CA ASP A 52 -0.40 -14.22 1.65
C ASP A 52 -1.92 -14.29 1.86
N ILE A 53 -2.65 -14.61 0.79
CA ILE A 53 -4.10 -14.83 0.82
C ILE A 53 -4.39 -16.16 0.11
N ASP A 54 -4.88 -17.14 0.86
CA ASP A 54 -5.09 -18.51 0.40
C ASP A 54 -6.06 -18.58 -0.79
N TRP A 55 -7.19 -17.88 -0.70
CA TRP A 55 -8.23 -17.89 -1.74
C TRP A 55 -7.85 -17.08 -3.00
N VAL A 56 -6.91 -16.14 -2.90
CA VAL A 56 -6.31 -15.47 -4.09
C VAL A 56 -5.32 -16.41 -4.79
N SER A 57 -4.64 -17.21 -3.99
CA SER A 57 -3.63 -18.16 -4.44
C SER A 57 -4.20 -19.47 -4.97
N GLY A 58 -5.45 -19.79 -4.61
CA GLY A 58 -6.10 -21.04 -4.97
C GLY A 58 -5.61 -22.24 -4.15
N THR A 59 -4.95 -21.99 -3.02
CA THR A 59 -4.35 -23.01 -2.13
C THR A 59 -4.80 -22.74 -0.70
N ALA A 60 -5.27 -23.75 0.03
CA ALA A 60 -5.82 -23.57 1.37
C ALA A 60 -4.77 -23.32 2.48
N GLU A 61 -3.49 -23.58 2.20
CA GLU A 61 -2.38 -23.45 3.14
C GLU A 61 -1.14 -22.96 2.36
N SER A 62 -1.20 -21.73 1.87
CA SER A 62 -0.19 -21.20 0.94
C SER A 62 1.22 -21.08 1.55
N GLU A 63 1.34 -21.10 2.87
CA GLU A 63 2.61 -21.20 3.58
C GLU A 63 3.36 -22.49 3.27
N MET A 64 2.67 -23.61 3.02
CA MET A 64 3.32 -24.87 2.67
C MET A 64 4.00 -24.78 1.30
N GLU A 65 3.46 -23.97 0.39
CA GLU A 65 4.05 -23.69 -0.92
C GLU A 65 5.26 -22.76 -0.80
N LEU A 66 5.17 -21.72 0.03
CA LEU A 66 6.14 -20.61 0.04
C LEU A 66 7.30 -20.76 1.03
N ALA A 67 7.13 -21.53 2.11
CA ALA A 67 8.06 -21.52 3.23
C ALA A 67 9.52 -21.82 2.83
N ASP A 68 9.76 -22.87 2.05
CA ASP A 68 11.10 -23.25 1.58
C ASP A 68 11.76 -22.13 0.75
N TRP A 69 10.96 -21.40 -0.02
CA TRP A 69 11.43 -20.41 -0.98
C TRP A 69 11.71 -19.04 -0.36
N ILE A 70 11.14 -18.78 0.81
CA ILE A 70 11.48 -17.62 1.65
C ILE A 70 12.63 -17.92 2.63
N GLY A 71 13.18 -19.14 2.64
CA GLY A 71 14.38 -19.50 3.40
C GLY A 71 14.13 -19.83 4.87
N HIS A 72 12.96 -20.39 5.19
CA HIS A 72 12.53 -20.63 6.56
C HIS A 72 13.23 -21.75 7.35
N TYR A 73 14.16 -22.49 6.74
CA TYR A 73 14.73 -23.69 7.36
C TYR A 73 15.23 -23.44 8.80
N ARG A 74 14.59 -24.12 9.76
CA ARG A 74 14.81 -24.00 11.22
C ARG A 74 14.56 -22.59 11.80
N LYS A 75 13.67 -21.81 11.19
CA LYS A 75 13.24 -20.49 11.67
C LYS A 75 11.74 -20.51 11.99
N PRO A 76 11.27 -19.73 12.97
CA PRO A 76 9.84 -19.48 13.14
C PRO A 76 9.26 -18.80 11.89
N VAL A 77 8.07 -19.24 11.48
CA VAL A 77 7.28 -18.63 10.40
C VAL A 77 5.88 -18.37 10.91
N MET A 78 5.37 -17.16 10.69
CA MET A 78 3.98 -16.81 10.94
C MET A 78 3.32 -16.31 9.65
N LYS A 79 2.22 -16.95 9.23
CA LYS A 79 1.38 -16.43 8.14
C LYS A 79 0.42 -15.38 8.68
N ILE A 80 0.30 -14.26 7.97
CA ILE A 80 -0.67 -13.19 8.25
C ILE A 80 -1.56 -13.00 7.02
N GLU A 81 -2.87 -13.12 7.24
CA GLU A 81 -3.91 -12.88 6.25
C GLU A 81 -4.91 -11.83 6.76
N THR A 82 -4.93 -10.66 6.13
CA THR A 82 -5.78 -9.50 6.49
C THR A 82 -6.36 -8.80 5.25
N GLY A 83 -6.64 -9.58 4.19
CA GLY A 83 -7.13 -9.07 2.90
C GLY A 83 -6.14 -8.09 2.24
N GLY A 84 -6.62 -6.98 1.68
CA GLY A 84 -5.75 -5.97 1.04
C GLY A 84 -4.67 -5.34 1.93
N THR A 85 -4.73 -5.55 3.26
CA THR A 85 -3.75 -5.00 4.22
C THR A 85 -2.59 -5.92 4.55
N VAL A 86 -2.54 -7.14 4.00
CA VAL A 86 -1.60 -8.21 4.38
C VAL A 86 -0.16 -7.74 4.51
N GLY A 87 0.41 -7.13 3.47
CA GLY A 87 1.80 -6.69 3.50
C GLY A 87 2.10 -5.70 4.63
N GLY A 88 1.14 -4.85 4.99
CA GLY A 88 1.27 -3.89 6.07
C GLY A 88 1.16 -4.57 7.44
N SER A 89 0.10 -5.36 7.64
CA SER A 89 -0.08 -6.13 8.87
C SER A 89 1.11 -7.05 9.15
N ALA A 90 1.69 -7.66 8.12
CA ALA A 90 2.88 -8.50 8.22
C ALA A 90 4.11 -7.70 8.70
N VAL A 91 4.34 -6.50 8.14
CA VAL A 91 5.42 -5.62 8.62
C VAL A 91 5.20 -5.17 10.06
N LEU A 92 3.99 -4.72 10.41
CA LEU A 92 3.70 -4.25 11.77
C LEU A 92 3.88 -5.37 12.81
N SER A 93 3.49 -6.61 12.49
CA SER A 93 3.74 -7.76 13.37
C SER A 93 5.23 -8.07 13.53
N ALA A 94 6.01 -8.06 12.45
CA ALA A 94 7.46 -8.21 12.55
C ALA A 94 8.11 -7.11 13.40
N VAL A 95 7.68 -5.86 13.23
CA VAL A 95 8.13 -4.75 14.08
C VAL A 95 7.76 -4.98 15.54
N HIS A 96 6.55 -5.48 15.84
CA HIS A 96 6.16 -5.83 17.20
C HIS A 96 7.04 -6.94 17.81
N HIS A 97 7.36 -8.00 17.06
CA HIS A 97 8.21 -9.10 17.53
C HIS A 97 9.63 -8.60 17.85
N VAL A 98 10.22 -7.80 16.96
CA VAL A 98 11.53 -7.17 17.21
C VAL A 98 11.45 -6.19 18.38
N ALA A 99 10.43 -5.34 18.45
CA ALA A 99 10.28 -4.38 19.55
C ALA A 99 10.09 -5.07 20.92
N ALA A 100 9.50 -6.27 20.94
CA ALA A 100 9.25 -7.07 22.13
C ALA A 100 10.46 -7.88 22.62
N GLY A 101 11.50 -8.05 21.80
CA GLY A 101 12.65 -8.89 22.17
C GLY A 101 12.57 -10.33 21.67
N ALA A 102 11.55 -10.70 20.87
CA ALA A 102 11.37 -12.08 20.41
C ALA A 102 12.40 -12.50 19.35
N CYS A 103 12.86 -11.55 18.54
CA CYS A 103 13.88 -11.70 17.50
C CYS A 103 14.65 -10.39 17.31
N ASP A 104 15.88 -10.44 16.79
CA ASP A 104 16.66 -9.24 16.47
C ASP A 104 16.52 -8.80 15.02
N VAL A 105 16.35 -9.76 14.11
CA VAL A 105 16.16 -9.53 12.68
C VAL A 105 14.97 -10.34 12.19
N ALA A 106 13.95 -9.66 11.66
CA ALA A 106 12.80 -10.29 11.04
C ALA A 106 12.71 -9.95 9.56
N LEU A 107 12.46 -10.98 8.75
CA LEU A 107 12.16 -10.86 7.32
C LEU A 107 10.64 -10.92 7.12
N VAL A 108 10.09 -9.97 6.38
CA VAL A 108 8.71 -10.00 5.93
C VAL A 108 8.72 -10.31 4.44
N SER A 109 7.90 -11.25 3.99
CA SER A 109 7.71 -11.53 2.56
C SER A 109 6.23 -11.55 2.25
N ALA A 110 5.82 -10.85 1.20
CA ALA A 110 4.45 -10.85 0.71
C ALA A 110 4.46 -11.08 -0.80
N THR A 111 3.66 -12.05 -1.27
CA THR A 111 3.66 -12.44 -2.68
C THR A 111 2.26 -12.54 -3.21
N ALA A 112 2.03 -12.02 -4.41
CA ALA A 112 0.80 -12.22 -5.14
C ALA A 112 1.08 -12.75 -6.53
N LYS A 113 0.54 -13.94 -6.78
CA LYS A 113 0.43 -14.55 -8.10
C LYS A 113 -1.02 -14.92 -8.28
N PHE A 114 -1.68 -14.35 -9.28
CA PHE A 114 -3.11 -14.49 -9.41
C PHE A 114 -3.42 -15.74 -10.22
N VAL A 115 -3.83 -16.81 -9.53
CA VAL A 115 -4.30 -18.03 -10.18
C VAL A 115 -5.75 -17.81 -10.62
N GLY A 116 -5.91 -17.20 -11.78
CA GLY A 116 -7.22 -16.99 -12.40
C GLY A 116 -7.80 -18.28 -13.00
N PRO A 117 -9.09 -18.26 -13.39
CA PRO A 117 -9.69 -19.36 -14.13
C PRO A 117 -8.98 -19.54 -15.49
N PRO A 118 -9.13 -20.71 -16.14
CA PRO A 118 -8.51 -20.96 -17.44
C PRO A 118 -8.82 -19.84 -18.45
N PRO A 119 -7.88 -19.52 -19.36
CA PRO A 119 -8.09 -18.49 -20.37
C PRO A 119 -9.43 -18.68 -21.10
N GLY A 120 -10.22 -17.62 -21.20
CA GLY A 120 -11.53 -17.62 -21.89
C GLY A 120 -12.74 -18.01 -21.04
N VAL A 121 -12.56 -18.44 -19.79
CA VAL A 121 -13.69 -18.82 -18.92
C VAL A 121 -14.32 -17.59 -18.24
N LEU A 122 -13.51 -16.79 -17.56
CA LEU A 122 -13.97 -15.54 -16.93
C LEU A 122 -12.82 -14.52 -16.97
N PRO A 123 -13.08 -13.24 -17.33
CA PRO A 123 -12.03 -12.23 -17.32
C PRO A 123 -11.48 -12.02 -15.89
N ARG A 124 -10.19 -11.71 -15.76
CA ARG A 124 -9.50 -11.59 -14.46
C ARG A 124 -10.16 -10.59 -13.51
N GLY A 125 -10.65 -9.46 -14.03
CA GLY A 125 -11.33 -8.42 -13.25
C GLY A 125 -12.57 -8.93 -12.51
N PRO A 126 -13.61 -9.41 -13.22
CA PRO A 126 -14.77 -10.05 -12.62
C PRO A 126 -14.43 -11.18 -11.64
N PHE A 127 -13.42 -12.01 -11.96
CA PHE A 127 -13.00 -13.07 -11.05
C PHE A 127 -12.41 -12.52 -9.74
N LEU A 128 -11.53 -11.51 -9.80
CA LEU A 128 -10.98 -10.87 -8.60
C LEU A 128 -12.08 -10.21 -7.77
N GLN A 129 -13.07 -9.57 -8.39
CA GLN A 129 -14.22 -9.00 -7.68
C GLN A 129 -15.04 -10.09 -6.97
N ALA A 130 -15.28 -11.23 -7.62
CA ALA A 130 -15.97 -12.36 -7.01
C ALA A 130 -15.18 -12.96 -5.84
N ALA A 131 -13.85 -13.02 -5.96
CA ALA A 131 -12.95 -13.49 -4.92
C ALA A 131 -12.92 -12.53 -3.72
N ILE A 132 -12.88 -11.21 -3.94
CA ILE A 132 -13.04 -10.21 -2.86
C ILE A 132 -14.38 -10.40 -2.15
N ASN A 133 -15.46 -10.69 -2.90
CA ASN A 133 -16.77 -10.93 -2.32
C ASN A 133 -16.85 -12.20 -1.46
N SER A 134 -15.92 -13.16 -1.58
CA SER A 134 -15.90 -14.31 -0.67
C SER A 134 -15.40 -13.99 0.72
N GLY A 135 -14.68 -12.88 0.91
CA GLY A 135 -14.24 -12.40 2.22
C GLY A 135 -15.33 -11.64 3.02
N LEU A 136 -16.51 -11.44 2.43
CA LEU A 136 -17.61 -10.71 3.06
C LEU A 136 -18.52 -11.62 3.89
N HIS A 137 -19.27 -11.03 4.83
CA HIS A 137 -20.13 -11.81 5.70
C HIS A 137 -21.21 -12.57 4.90
N ALA A 138 -21.17 -13.90 4.98
CA ALA A 138 -21.92 -14.79 4.10
C ALA A 138 -23.45 -14.60 4.18
N LEU A 139 -23.97 -14.20 5.34
CA LEU A 139 -25.42 -14.07 5.58
C LEU A 139 -25.96 -12.68 5.28
N THR A 140 -25.16 -11.63 5.52
CA THR A 140 -25.67 -10.24 5.55
C THR A 140 -25.14 -9.38 4.41
N GLU A 141 -24.01 -9.75 3.78
CA GLU A 141 -23.29 -8.86 2.86
C GLU A 141 -23.10 -9.45 1.48
N LYS A 142 -22.82 -10.75 1.42
CA LYS A 142 -22.42 -11.42 0.18
C LYS A 142 -23.40 -11.19 -0.98
N TRP A 143 -24.70 -11.11 -0.67
CA TRP A 143 -25.78 -10.91 -1.65
C TRP A 143 -25.96 -9.46 -2.13
N CYS A 144 -25.44 -8.50 -1.38
CA CYS A 144 -25.54 -7.06 -1.70
C CYS A 144 -24.19 -6.44 -2.06
N SER A 145 -23.13 -7.24 -2.13
CA SER A 145 -21.79 -6.74 -2.41
C SER A 145 -21.66 -6.20 -3.83
N VAL A 146 -21.00 -5.06 -3.94
CA VAL A 146 -20.66 -4.41 -5.21
C VAL A 146 -19.16 -4.49 -5.53
N GLY A 147 -18.42 -5.33 -4.79
CA GLY A 147 -16.98 -5.46 -4.90
C GLY A 147 -16.22 -4.17 -4.60
N ALA A 148 -14.91 -4.15 -4.88
CA ALA A 148 -14.07 -2.99 -4.67
C ALA A 148 -14.48 -1.82 -5.60
N VAL A 149 -14.73 -2.09 -6.89
CA VAL A 149 -15.06 -1.04 -7.87
C VAL A 149 -16.36 -0.34 -7.51
N GLY A 150 -17.42 -1.09 -7.15
CA GLY A 150 -18.67 -0.47 -6.75
C GLY A 150 -18.57 0.30 -5.44
N THR A 151 -17.76 -0.17 -4.48
CA THR A 151 -17.56 0.53 -3.21
C THR A 151 -16.88 1.89 -3.43
N PHE A 152 -15.80 1.93 -4.21
CA PHE A 152 -15.13 3.19 -4.53
C PHE A 152 -15.98 4.11 -5.43
N ALA A 153 -16.87 3.56 -6.25
CA ALA A 153 -17.79 4.36 -7.04
C ALA A 153 -18.77 5.14 -6.15
N LEU A 154 -19.31 4.52 -5.10
CA LEU A 154 -20.19 5.20 -4.12
C LEU A 154 -19.48 6.37 -3.44
N MET A 155 -18.21 6.16 -3.06
CA MET A 155 -17.35 7.20 -2.48
C MET A 155 -17.10 8.33 -3.48
N ALA A 156 -16.72 7.98 -4.71
CA ALA A 156 -16.46 8.92 -5.79
C ALA A 156 -17.70 9.75 -6.16
N SER A 157 -18.88 9.12 -6.29
CA SER A 157 -20.15 9.82 -6.52
C SER A 157 -20.46 10.80 -5.40
N SER A 158 -20.23 10.40 -4.15
CA SER A 158 -20.45 11.26 -2.98
C SER A 158 -19.51 12.48 -3.01
N TYR A 159 -18.23 12.26 -3.27
CA TYR A 159 -17.23 13.34 -3.35
C TYR A 159 -17.52 14.30 -4.51
N ALA A 160 -17.82 13.78 -5.71
CA ALA A 160 -18.15 14.59 -6.88
C ALA A 160 -19.36 15.51 -6.61
N LYS A 161 -20.39 15.00 -5.90
CA LYS A 161 -21.59 15.78 -5.55
C LYS A 161 -21.30 16.90 -4.55
N LEU A 162 -20.40 16.70 -3.59
CA LEU A 162 -20.17 17.62 -2.48
C LEU A 162 -19.07 18.65 -2.74
N SER A 163 -18.08 18.32 -3.57
CA SER A 163 -16.82 19.08 -3.64
C SER A 163 -16.68 20.08 -4.77
N GLY A 164 -17.53 20.00 -5.79
CA GLY A 164 -17.33 20.72 -7.04
C GLY A 164 -16.09 20.28 -7.83
N CYS A 165 -15.50 19.12 -7.48
CA CYS A 165 -14.40 18.50 -8.21
C CYS A 165 -14.85 18.17 -9.64
N THR A 166 -14.04 18.55 -10.64
CA THR A 166 -14.29 18.23 -12.04
C THR A 166 -13.63 16.90 -12.43
N GLU A 167 -14.06 16.28 -13.53
CA GLU A 167 -13.40 15.04 -14.01
C GLU A 167 -11.94 15.31 -14.42
N GLU A 168 -11.62 16.51 -14.91
CA GLU A 168 -10.25 16.92 -15.22
C GLU A 168 -9.36 16.92 -13.98
N ALA A 169 -9.87 17.41 -12.84
CA ALA A 169 -9.10 17.50 -11.62
C ALA A 169 -8.75 16.12 -11.04
N VAL A 170 -9.67 15.14 -11.10
CA VAL A 170 -9.38 13.76 -10.68
C VAL A 170 -8.46 13.04 -11.66
N ALA A 171 -8.55 13.38 -12.95
CA ALA A 171 -7.65 12.84 -13.98
C ALA A 171 -6.20 13.30 -13.79
N LEU A 172 -5.98 14.52 -13.28
CA LEU A 172 -4.63 15.00 -12.95
C LEU A 172 -3.93 14.10 -11.91
N ALA A 173 -4.66 13.60 -10.91
CA ALA A 173 -4.09 12.65 -9.95
C ALA A 173 -3.57 11.36 -10.64
N ARG A 174 -4.29 10.88 -11.68
CA ARG A 174 -3.85 9.73 -12.47
C ARG A 174 -2.61 10.03 -13.30
N VAL A 175 -2.57 11.20 -13.93
CA VAL A 175 -1.45 11.66 -14.77
C VAL A 175 -0.19 11.81 -13.92
N LYS A 176 -0.29 12.45 -12.74
CA LYS A 176 0.78 12.49 -11.73
C LYS A 176 1.32 11.09 -11.44
N ALA A 177 0.44 10.16 -11.08
CA ALA A 177 0.83 8.79 -10.77
C ALA A 177 1.53 8.11 -11.95
N ALA A 178 1.08 8.34 -13.19
CA ALA A 178 1.71 7.82 -14.41
C ALA A 178 3.13 8.38 -14.61
N ASN A 179 3.29 9.70 -14.45
CA ASN A 179 4.57 10.38 -14.58
C ASN A 179 5.58 9.89 -13.54
N ASN A 180 5.12 9.64 -12.32
CA ASN A 180 5.91 9.05 -11.25
C ASN A 180 6.29 7.59 -11.56
N ALA A 181 5.33 6.77 -12.00
CA ALA A 181 5.56 5.37 -12.37
C ALA A 181 6.57 5.22 -13.51
N MET A 182 6.63 6.15 -14.48
CA MET A 182 7.63 6.11 -15.56
C MET A 182 9.07 6.11 -15.04
N LYS A 183 9.31 6.80 -13.91
CA LYS A 183 10.59 6.92 -13.21
C LYS A 183 10.86 5.77 -12.23
N ASN A 184 9.88 4.91 -11.97
CA ASN A 184 10.04 3.73 -11.13
C ASN A 184 10.25 2.48 -12.00
N PRO A 185 11.45 1.87 -12.01
CA PRO A 185 11.72 0.68 -12.82
C PRO A 185 10.89 -0.54 -12.40
N PHE A 186 10.34 -0.55 -11.17
CA PHE A 186 9.52 -1.65 -10.65
C PHE A 186 8.02 -1.42 -10.83
N ALA A 187 7.58 -0.25 -11.35
CA ALA A 187 6.15 -0.02 -11.54
C ALA A 187 5.57 -0.89 -12.66
N HIS A 188 4.33 -1.34 -12.49
CA HIS A 188 3.64 -2.13 -13.51
C HIS A 188 3.18 -1.26 -14.69
N LEU A 189 2.35 -0.25 -14.44
CA LEU A 189 1.87 0.63 -15.50
C LEU A 189 2.85 1.79 -15.72
N ARG A 190 3.84 1.57 -16.58
CA ARG A 190 4.79 2.59 -17.05
C ARG A 190 4.35 3.13 -18.40
N MET A 191 3.30 3.95 -18.39
CA MET A 191 2.73 4.56 -19.60
C MET A 191 2.61 6.07 -19.44
N PRO A 192 3.03 6.88 -20.44
CA PRO A 192 2.71 8.29 -20.46
C PRO A 192 1.19 8.45 -20.64
N LEU A 193 0.58 9.34 -19.85
CA LEU A 193 -0.86 9.62 -19.93
C LEU A 193 -1.10 11.13 -19.91
N THR A 194 -2.10 11.55 -20.66
CA THR A 194 -2.68 12.89 -20.61
C THR A 194 -4.03 12.85 -19.87
N VAL A 195 -4.54 14.02 -19.47
CA VAL A 195 -5.90 14.14 -18.93
C VAL A 195 -6.94 13.60 -19.92
N GLU A 196 -6.76 13.90 -21.22
CA GLU A 196 -7.67 13.45 -22.27
C GLU A 196 -7.72 11.93 -22.38
N ASP A 197 -6.59 11.23 -22.23
CA ASP A 197 -6.55 9.76 -22.21
C ASP A 197 -7.40 9.19 -21.07
N VAL A 198 -7.29 9.78 -19.87
CA VAL A 198 -8.07 9.37 -18.70
C VAL A 198 -9.56 9.59 -18.93
N LEU A 199 -9.96 10.76 -19.44
CA LEU A 199 -11.35 11.11 -19.73
C LEU A 199 -11.97 10.26 -20.85
N LYS A 200 -11.16 9.83 -21.84
CA LYS A 200 -11.62 8.94 -22.91
C LYS A 200 -11.65 7.47 -22.52
N SER A 201 -11.03 7.10 -21.40
CA SER A 201 -10.99 5.70 -20.98
C SER A 201 -12.40 5.16 -20.65
N PRO A 202 -12.64 3.83 -20.85
CA PRO A 202 -13.94 3.22 -20.65
C PRO A 202 -14.52 3.52 -19.26
N MET A 203 -15.80 3.87 -19.20
CA MET A 203 -16.52 3.98 -17.94
C MET A 203 -16.67 2.59 -17.32
N LEU A 204 -16.24 2.40 -16.07
CA LEU A 204 -16.51 1.17 -15.32
C LEU A 204 -17.86 1.27 -14.62
N THR A 205 -18.04 2.34 -13.85
CA THR A 205 -19.26 2.69 -13.14
C THR A 205 -19.17 4.16 -12.78
N ALA A 206 -20.18 4.97 -13.09
CA ALA A 206 -20.07 6.43 -12.96
C ALA A 206 -19.80 6.86 -11.49
N PRO A 207 -18.84 7.77 -11.23
CA PRO A 207 -17.99 8.52 -12.17
C PRO A 207 -16.59 7.88 -12.43
N MET A 208 -16.39 6.63 -12.04
CA MET A 208 -15.14 5.92 -12.19
C MET A 208 -14.95 5.34 -13.60
N ARG A 209 -13.84 5.73 -14.23
CA ARG A 209 -13.34 5.20 -15.49
C ARG A 209 -12.23 4.18 -15.25
N GLN A 210 -11.90 3.40 -16.27
CA GLN A 210 -10.90 2.35 -16.18
C GLN A 210 -9.54 2.87 -15.72
N LEU A 211 -9.09 4.01 -16.26
CA LEU A 211 -7.80 4.59 -15.86
C LEU A 211 -7.82 5.23 -14.47
N HIS A 212 -8.99 5.39 -13.82
CA HIS A 212 -9.05 5.78 -12.41
C HIS A 212 -8.72 4.62 -11.47
N MET A 213 -8.86 3.37 -11.91
CA MET A 213 -8.70 2.18 -11.07
C MET A 213 -7.30 1.58 -11.22
N CYS A 214 -6.77 1.02 -10.15
CA CYS A 214 -5.51 0.29 -10.16
C CYS A 214 -5.56 -0.96 -11.08
N PRO A 215 -4.39 -1.40 -11.61
CA PRO A 215 -4.29 -2.64 -12.38
C PRO A 215 -4.40 -3.88 -11.48
N ILE A 216 -4.58 -5.04 -12.10
CA ILE A 216 -4.25 -6.32 -11.47
C ILE A 216 -2.76 -6.57 -11.72
N THR A 217 -1.96 -6.57 -10.66
CA THR A 217 -0.53 -6.81 -10.73
C THR A 217 -0.17 -8.14 -10.08
N GLU A 218 0.84 -8.79 -10.61
CA GLU A 218 1.55 -9.91 -10.01
C GLU A 218 2.96 -9.47 -9.63
N GLY A 219 3.43 -9.96 -8.50
CA GLY A 219 4.75 -9.64 -7.98
C GLY A 219 4.91 -10.01 -6.52
N SER A 220 6.12 -9.81 -6.01
CA SER A 220 6.47 -10.04 -4.62
C SER A 220 7.29 -8.88 -4.08
N ALA A 221 7.19 -8.66 -2.77
CA ALA A 221 8.04 -7.75 -2.04
C ALA A 221 8.46 -8.35 -0.70
N ALA A 222 9.63 -7.97 -0.24
CA ALA A 222 10.20 -8.37 1.03
C ALA A 222 10.87 -7.17 1.71
N LEU A 223 10.81 -7.17 3.03
CA LEU A 223 11.31 -6.09 3.87
C LEU A 223 11.96 -6.68 5.11
N ILE A 224 13.12 -6.17 5.48
CA ILE A 224 13.87 -6.62 6.66
C ILE A 224 13.83 -5.51 7.70
N VAL A 225 13.35 -5.86 8.89
CA VAL A 225 13.39 -5.01 10.07
C VAL A 225 14.38 -5.57 11.09
N ALA A 226 15.08 -4.68 11.77
CA ALA A 226 16.07 -5.06 12.78
C ALA A 226 15.96 -4.19 14.03
N SER A 227 16.37 -4.75 15.17
CA SER A 227 16.52 -4.02 16.43
C SER A 227 17.59 -2.94 16.28
N GLU A 228 17.47 -1.86 17.05
CA GLU A 228 18.41 -0.72 17.00
C GLU A 228 19.89 -1.16 17.01
N ASP A 229 20.26 -2.07 17.91
CA ASP A 229 21.64 -2.52 18.09
C ASP A 229 22.17 -3.28 16.87
N VAL A 230 21.30 -4.01 16.15
CA VAL A 230 21.67 -4.70 14.92
C VAL A 230 21.65 -3.74 13.74
N ALA A 231 20.66 -2.86 13.66
CA ALA A 231 20.52 -1.89 12.58
C ALA A 231 21.77 -1.01 12.41
N HIS A 232 22.37 -0.53 13.52
CA HIS A 232 23.64 0.23 13.49
C HIS A 232 24.83 -0.57 12.96
N LYS A 233 24.79 -1.90 13.05
CA LYS A 233 25.89 -2.78 12.60
C LYS A 233 25.77 -3.14 11.12
N ILE A 234 24.55 -3.28 10.61
CA ILE A 234 24.31 -3.84 9.27
C ILE A 234 23.86 -2.79 8.24
N SER A 235 23.38 -1.63 8.67
CA SER A 235 22.95 -0.56 7.78
C SER A 235 23.63 0.76 8.10
N LYS A 236 24.09 1.46 7.04
CA LYS A 236 24.64 2.82 7.16
C LYS A 236 23.54 3.86 7.38
N ASN A 237 22.39 3.64 6.75
CA ASN A 237 21.26 4.57 6.73
C ASN A 237 19.97 3.81 7.10
N PRO A 238 19.84 3.32 8.35
CA PRO A 238 18.60 2.66 8.79
C PRO A 238 17.44 3.67 8.81
N VAL A 239 16.26 3.24 8.35
CA VAL A 239 15.04 4.06 8.40
C VAL A 239 14.20 3.64 9.60
N TRP A 240 13.96 4.56 10.53
CA TRP A 240 13.32 4.24 11.80
C TRP A 240 11.81 4.15 11.68
N ILE A 241 11.23 3.10 12.27
CA ILE A 241 9.79 3.05 12.54
C ILE A 241 9.52 3.97 13.72
N LYS A 242 9.16 5.23 13.43
CA LYS A 242 8.94 6.26 14.46
C LYS A 242 7.64 6.00 15.24
N ASP A 243 6.58 5.65 14.53
CA ASP A 243 5.32 5.18 15.10
C ASP A 243 4.58 4.33 14.07
N MET A 244 3.64 3.52 14.56
CA MET A 244 2.77 2.72 13.70
C MET A 244 1.43 2.47 14.40
N VAL A 245 0.38 2.28 13.61
CA VAL A 245 -0.95 1.99 14.12
C VAL A 245 -1.71 1.14 13.12
N THR A 246 -2.56 0.24 13.63
CA THR A 246 -3.59 -0.42 12.85
C THR A 246 -4.93 -0.08 13.46
N ILE A 247 -5.82 0.54 12.67
CA ILE A 247 -7.19 0.83 13.08
C ILE A 247 -8.18 0.09 12.17
N HIS A 248 -9.19 -0.53 12.78
CA HIS A 248 -10.30 -1.17 12.07
C HIS A 248 -11.56 -0.35 12.32
N SER A 249 -12.38 -0.13 11.29
CA SER A 249 -13.66 0.59 11.44
C SER A 249 -14.84 -0.33 11.72
N ALA A 250 -14.88 -1.52 11.11
CA ALA A 250 -16.03 -2.41 11.21
C ALA A 250 -15.65 -3.89 11.30
N GLN A 251 -16.55 -4.68 11.90
CA GLN A 251 -16.44 -6.15 11.91
C GLN A 251 -16.78 -6.77 10.55
N HIS A 252 -17.56 -6.08 9.72
CA HIS A 252 -18.08 -6.56 8.45
C HIS A 252 -18.42 -5.35 7.52
N TRP A 253 -18.39 -5.54 6.19
CA TRP A 253 -18.40 -4.46 5.16
C TRP A 253 -19.76 -3.73 5.00
N ALA A 254 -20.83 -4.22 5.61
CA ALA A 254 -22.18 -3.63 5.58
C ALA A 254 -22.24 -2.23 6.21
N ALA A 255 -21.17 -1.81 6.89
CA ALA A 255 -20.94 -0.40 7.20
C ALA A 255 -20.52 0.37 5.93
N LEU A 256 -21.34 0.33 4.86
CA LEU A 256 -21.25 1.25 3.72
C LEU A 256 -21.25 2.73 4.16
N GLN A 257 -21.61 3.01 5.43
CA GLN A 257 -21.44 4.29 6.11
C GLN A 257 -20.01 4.86 5.99
N ASP A 258 -18.98 4.02 5.88
CA ASP A 258 -17.60 4.47 5.70
C ASP A 258 -17.36 5.10 4.31
N PHE A 259 -18.23 4.80 3.33
CA PHE A 259 -18.11 5.28 1.94
C PHE A 259 -19.28 6.17 1.50
N ILE A 260 -20.38 6.15 2.25
CA ILE A 260 -21.55 7.02 2.07
C ILE A 260 -21.44 8.17 3.06
N ALA A 261 -21.12 9.34 2.54
CA ALA A 261 -20.92 10.56 3.31
C ALA A 261 -22.14 10.87 4.22
N PRO A 262 -21.96 11.16 5.53
CA PRO A 262 -22.90 12.04 6.21
C PRO A 262 -22.94 13.37 5.44
N LYS A 263 -24.10 14.07 5.45
CA LYS A 263 -24.51 15.16 4.52
C LYS A 263 -23.47 16.23 4.11
N GLU A 264 -22.32 16.32 4.76
CA GLU A 264 -21.33 17.40 4.66
C GLU A 264 -19.95 16.97 4.11
N ARG A 265 -19.50 15.72 4.27
CA ARG A 265 -18.20 15.26 3.73
C ARG A 265 -18.04 13.74 3.62
N CYS A 266 -17.25 13.29 2.66
CA CYS A 266 -16.77 11.91 2.54
C CYS A 266 -15.43 11.76 3.29
N PHE A 267 -15.24 10.69 4.05
CA PHE A 267 -13.97 10.39 4.72
C PHE A 267 -13.89 8.91 5.06
N LEU A 268 -12.67 8.38 5.23
CA LEU A 268 -12.44 6.99 5.65
C LEU A 268 -12.25 6.93 7.19
N PRO A 269 -13.18 6.38 7.99
CA PRO A 269 -13.12 6.49 9.45
C PRO A 269 -11.89 5.84 10.09
N SER A 270 -11.46 4.68 9.59
CA SER A 270 -10.26 4.01 10.12
C SER A 270 -8.99 4.82 9.85
N LEU A 271 -8.86 5.43 8.67
CA LEU A 271 -7.76 6.33 8.34
C LEU A 271 -7.81 7.61 9.17
N ALA A 272 -8.98 8.23 9.34
CA ALA A 272 -9.13 9.40 10.19
C ALA A 272 -8.67 9.11 11.63
N LYS A 273 -9.06 7.96 12.18
CA LYS A 273 -8.65 7.54 13.51
C LYS A 273 -7.17 7.15 13.58
N ALA A 274 -6.63 6.53 12.55
CA ALA A 274 -5.20 6.22 12.45
C ALA A 274 -4.37 7.52 12.48
N CYS A 275 -4.75 8.51 11.67
CA CYS A 275 -4.16 9.84 11.68
C CYS A 275 -4.30 10.52 13.05
N GLU A 276 -5.48 10.52 13.66
CA GLU A 276 -5.70 11.11 15.00
C GLU A 276 -4.72 10.53 16.03
N VAL A 277 -4.61 9.20 16.10
CA VAL A 277 -3.74 8.51 17.07
C VAL A 277 -2.27 8.80 16.79
N LEU A 278 -1.83 8.59 15.55
CA LEU A 278 -0.44 8.68 15.15
C LEU A 278 0.04 10.14 15.19
N TYR A 279 -0.74 11.09 14.69
CA TYR A 279 -0.38 12.51 14.73
C TYR A 279 -0.31 13.03 16.16
N LYS A 280 -1.25 12.68 17.03
CA LYS A 280 -1.24 13.07 18.44
C LYS A 280 0.01 12.57 19.17
N ARG A 281 0.42 11.31 18.94
CA ARG A 281 1.62 10.73 19.56
C ARG A 281 2.92 11.41 19.10
N ASN A 282 2.92 11.99 17.90
CA ASN A 282 4.11 12.54 17.25
C ASN A 282 4.10 14.07 17.13
N GLY A 283 3.12 14.77 17.70
CA GLY A 283 3.03 16.24 17.64
C GLY A 283 2.80 16.79 16.22
N ILE A 284 2.19 15.99 15.33
CA ILE A 284 1.83 16.44 13.99
C ILE A 284 0.49 17.18 14.09
N THR A 285 0.50 18.48 13.81
CA THR A 285 -0.70 19.35 13.85
C THR A 285 -1.02 19.96 12.49
N ARG A 286 -0.03 20.04 11.61
CA ARG A 286 -0.12 20.57 10.25
C ARG A 286 0.56 19.59 9.30
N PRO A 287 -0.05 18.42 9.04
CA PRO A 287 0.60 17.32 8.32
C PRO A 287 1.15 17.73 6.95
N ALA A 288 0.43 18.57 6.19
CA ALA A 288 0.91 19.07 4.90
C ALA A 288 2.16 19.97 4.95
N LYS A 289 2.58 20.42 6.13
CA LYS A 289 3.81 21.21 6.34
C LYS A 289 4.86 20.47 7.17
N GLN A 290 4.52 19.33 7.76
CA GLN A 290 5.40 18.56 8.65
C GLN A 290 5.82 17.21 8.06
N LEU A 291 5.09 16.69 7.07
CA LEU A 291 5.47 15.51 6.30
C LEU A 291 6.19 15.95 5.03
N ASP A 292 7.25 15.25 4.66
CA ASP A 292 8.04 15.55 3.47
C ASP A 292 7.53 14.79 2.24
N VAL A 293 6.94 13.61 2.46
CA VAL A 293 6.42 12.71 1.42
C VAL A 293 5.36 11.76 1.99
N ILE A 294 4.44 11.31 1.13
CA ILE A 294 3.44 10.29 1.47
C ILE A 294 3.44 9.17 0.42
N GLU A 295 3.46 7.92 0.86
CA GLU A 295 3.18 6.73 0.06
C GLU A 295 1.81 6.17 0.48
N MET A 296 0.76 6.65 -0.18
CA MET A 296 -0.63 6.30 0.07
C MET A 296 -1.02 5.01 -0.66
N TYR A 297 -2.00 4.26 -0.12
CA TYR A 297 -2.50 3.02 -0.74
C TYR A 297 -3.51 3.24 -1.88
N GLU A 298 -3.91 4.47 -2.20
CA GLU A 298 -5.05 4.83 -3.05
C GLU A 298 -5.34 3.87 -4.22
N PRO A 299 -6.32 2.95 -4.11
CA PRO A 299 -6.60 1.98 -5.16
C PRO A 299 -7.34 2.60 -6.34
N CYS A 300 -7.82 3.83 -6.18
CA CYS A 300 -8.33 4.65 -7.26
C CYS A 300 -8.03 6.14 -7.03
N THR A 301 -8.05 6.93 -8.09
CA THR A 301 -7.71 8.37 -8.05
C THR A 301 -8.68 9.19 -7.21
N TRP A 302 -9.96 8.81 -7.17
CA TRP A 302 -10.95 9.40 -6.28
C TRP A 302 -10.63 9.15 -4.80
N ALA A 303 -10.02 8.01 -4.47
CA ALA A 303 -9.57 7.72 -3.11
C ALA A 303 -8.42 8.64 -2.69
N GLU A 304 -7.49 8.99 -3.60
CA GLU A 304 -6.42 9.94 -3.30
C GLU A 304 -6.98 11.24 -2.73
N LEU A 305 -7.96 11.83 -3.42
CA LEU A 305 -8.62 13.08 -3.01
C LEU A 305 -9.29 12.97 -1.64
N VAL A 306 -10.17 11.99 -1.46
CA VAL A 306 -10.91 11.79 -0.21
C VAL A 306 -9.96 11.51 0.95
N TRP A 307 -8.89 10.74 0.71
CA TRP A 307 -7.94 10.36 1.74
C TRP A 307 -6.97 11.48 2.08
N MET A 308 -6.62 12.36 1.14
CA MET A 308 -5.89 13.61 1.45
C MET A 308 -6.64 14.45 2.49
N GLU A 309 -7.96 14.60 2.32
CA GLU A 309 -8.81 15.34 3.27
C GLU A 309 -8.96 14.57 4.60
N THR A 310 -9.10 13.24 4.52
CA THR A 310 -9.17 12.37 5.70
C THR A 310 -7.90 12.47 6.55
N MET A 311 -6.74 12.60 5.90
CA MET A 311 -5.43 12.78 6.53
C MET A 311 -5.18 14.22 7.00
N GLY A 312 -6.13 15.14 6.82
CA GLY A 312 -6.02 16.54 7.23
C GLY A 312 -4.99 17.34 6.43
N LEU A 313 -4.70 16.95 5.19
CA LEU A 313 -3.72 17.65 4.34
C LEU A 313 -4.30 18.95 3.77
N CYS A 314 -5.61 19.01 3.62
CA CYS A 314 -6.37 20.17 3.19
C CYS A 314 -7.76 20.16 3.83
N GLU A 315 -8.47 21.29 3.69
CA GLU A 315 -9.86 21.39 4.13
C GLU A 315 -10.79 20.40 3.41
N PRO A 316 -11.91 19.99 4.04
CA PRO A 316 -12.89 19.13 3.40
C PRO A 316 -13.34 19.70 2.05
N ASN A 317 -13.52 18.80 1.08
CA ASN A 317 -13.92 19.07 -0.29
C ASN A 317 -12.94 19.94 -1.11
N GLN A 318 -11.68 20.09 -0.68
CA GLN A 318 -10.67 20.94 -1.35
C GLN A 318 -9.47 20.18 -1.92
N ALA A 319 -9.34 18.86 -1.75
CA ALA A 319 -8.15 18.13 -2.22
C ALA A 319 -7.90 18.28 -3.73
N TRP A 320 -8.97 18.39 -4.53
CA TRP A 320 -8.86 18.56 -5.98
C TRP A 320 -8.14 19.84 -6.39
N LYS A 321 -8.17 20.88 -5.55
CA LYS A 321 -7.42 22.13 -5.78
C LYS A 321 -5.93 21.94 -5.54
N MET A 322 -5.57 21.15 -4.53
CA MET A 322 -4.18 20.82 -4.22
C MET A 322 -3.55 19.95 -5.31
N VAL A 323 -4.31 18.99 -5.86
CA VAL A 323 -3.89 18.23 -7.05
C VAL A 323 -3.78 19.16 -8.26
N SER A 324 -4.79 19.98 -8.54
CA SER A 324 -4.80 20.89 -9.70
C SER A 324 -3.68 21.93 -9.67
N SER A 325 -3.21 22.33 -8.49
CA SER A 325 -2.10 23.29 -8.37
C SER A 325 -0.72 22.65 -8.53
N GLY A 326 -0.64 21.33 -8.68
CA GLY A 326 0.62 20.58 -8.72
C GLY A 326 1.30 20.43 -7.36
N ALA A 327 0.61 20.75 -6.25
CA ALA A 327 1.23 20.68 -4.92
C ALA A 327 1.56 19.24 -4.49
N THR A 328 0.94 18.23 -5.11
CA THR A 328 1.18 16.81 -4.85
C THR A 328 2.16 16.14 -5.82
N GLU A 329 2.64 16.86 -6.84
CA GLU A 329 3.66 16.37 -7.77
C GLU A 329 4.97 16.01 -7.05
N ILE A 330 5.82 15.21 -7.69
CA ILE A 330 7.08 14.73 -7.09
C ILE A 330 8.02 15.86 -6.62
N ASP A 331 7.95 17.02 -7.26
CA ASP A 331 8.67 18.26 -6.94
C ASP A 331 7.78 19.33 -6.28
N GLY A 332 6.51 19.02 -6.02
CA GLY A 332 5.53 19.91 -5.40
C GLY A 332 5.75 20.12 -3.89
N GLU A 333 4.84 20.82 -3.23
CA GLU A 333 4.94 21.12 -1.79
C GLU A 333 4.87 19.86 -0.91
N LEU A 334 4.07 18.86 -1.27
CA LEU A 334 3.93 17.58 -0.57
C LEU A 334 3.75 16.44 -1.58
N PRO A 335 4.84 15.83 -2.05
CA PRO A 335 4.81 14.69 -2.96
C PRO A 335 3.97 13.54 -2.42
N ILE A 336 2.99 13.12 -3.21
CA ILE A 336 2.15 11.96 -2.93
C ILE A 336 2.40 10.90 -4.00
N ASN A 337 2.86 9.73 -3.54
CA ASN A 337 3.22 8.56 -4.34
C ASN A 337 4.29 8.82 -5.40
N PRO A 338 5.52 9.23 -5.03
CA PRO A 338 6.65 9.22 -5.95
C PRO A 338 6.86 7.85 -6.63
N SER A 339 6.46 6.74 -6.00
CA SER A 339 6.54 5.40 -6.60
C SER A 339 5.56 5.15 -7.76
N GLY A 340 4.61 6.06 -7.99
CA GLY A 340 3.46 5.88 -8.89
C GLY A 340 2.21 5.31 -8.20
N GLY A 341 2.32 4.93 -6.93
CA GLY A 341 1.16 4.60 -6.09
C GLY A 341 0.47 3.29 -6.48
N VAL A 342 -0.68 3.04 -5.87
CA VAL A 342 -1.40 1.78 -6.10
C VAL A 342 -2.14 1.82 -7.43
N THR A 343 -2.51 3.02 -7.90
CA THR A 343 -3.10 3.24 -9.23
C THR A 343 -2.21 2.80 -10.39
N CYS A 344 -0.89 2.72 -10.21
CA CYS A 344 0.04 2.19 -11.23
C CYS A 344 0.55 0.78 -10.92
N THR A 345 0.53 0.36 -9.66
CA THR A 345 1.09 -0.93 -9.22
C THR A 345 0.29 -1.46 -8.02
N ASN A 346 -0.56 -2.47 -8.24
CA ASN A 346 -1.34 -3.08 -7.16
C ASN A 346 -1.28 -4.62 -7.16
N PRO A 347 -0.25 -5.21 -6.54
CA PRO A 347 -0.20 -6.66 -6.36
C PRO A 347 -1.12 -7.17 -5.24
N GLY A 348 -1.97 -6.33 -4.64
CA GLY A 348 -2.89 -6.72 -3.56
C GLY A 348 -2.17 -7.03 -2.26
N VAL A 349 -1.67 -8.27 -2.12
CA VAL A 349 -0.98 -8.78 -0.92
C VAL A 349 0.26 -7.94 -0.56
N PRO A 350 1.20 -7.66 -1.49
CA PRO A 350 2.41 -6.91 -1.20
C PRO A 350 2.22 -5.39 -1.20
N SER A 351 1.08 -4.87 -1.66
CA SER A 351 0.90 -3.44 -1.98
C SER A 351 1.28 -2.52 -0.82
N THR A 352 0.82 -2.80 0.40
CA THR A 352 1.17 -1.97 1.58
C THR A 352 2.65 -2.11 1.97
N LEU A 353 3.23 -3.31 1.85
CA LEU A 353 4.66 -3.52 2.11
C LEU A 353 5.51 -2.69 1.13
N ILE A 354 5.11 -2.65 -0.14
CA ILE A 354 5.76 -1.81 -1.16
C ILE A 354 5.68 -0.35 -0.76
N ARG A 355 4.52 0.18 -0.32
CA ARG A 355 4.41 1.57 0.15
C ARG A 355 5.39 1.87 1.30
N TYR A 356 5.58 0.93 2.21
CA TYR A 356 6.52 1.09 3.33
C TYR A 356 7.98 1.06 2.86
N GLY A 357 8.30 0.16 1.93
CA GLY A 357 9.63 0.04 1.32
C GLY A 357 10.00 1.25 0.45
N GLU A 358 9.08 1.71 -0.40
CA GLU A 358 9.23 2.91 -1.23
C GLU A 358 9.46 4.16 -0.37
N LEU A 359 8.71 4.32 0.72
CA LEU A 359 8.95 5.41 1.66
C LEU A 359 10.33 5.31 2.32
N ALA A 360 10.79 4.10 2.65
CA ALA A 360 12.13 3.90 3.17
C ALA A 360 13.21 4.29 2.16
N LEU A 361 13.04 3.97 0.86
CA LEU A 361 13.95 4.41 -0.21
C LEU A 361 14.00 5.94 -0.31
N GLN A 362 12.85 6.62 -0.23
CA GLN A 362 12.79 8.08 -0.27
C GLN A 362 13.58 8.72 0.88
N ILE A 363 13.39 8.22 2.11
CA ILE A 363 14.09 8.72 3.32
C ILE A 363 15.59 8.42 3.27
N ARG A 364 15.96 7.24 2.74
CA ARG A 364 17.35 6.81 2.61
C ARG A 364 18.09 7.55 1.49
N GLY A 365 17.37 8.11 0.53
CA GLY A 365 17.91 8.89 -0.58
C GLY A 365 18.35 8.05 -1.77
N ASP A 366 17.81 6.84 -1.93
CA ASP A 366 18.20 5.88 -2.97
C ASP A 366 17.02 5.34 -3.79
N ALA A 367 15.94 6.13 -3.91
CA ALA A 367 14.79 5.84 -4.78
C ALA A 367 15.08 6.09 -6.29
N GLY A 368 16.33 6.24 -6.70
CA GLY A 368 16.70 6.41 -8.12
C GLY A 368 16.03 7.62 -8.79
N GLU A 369 15.48 7.44 -10.00
CA GLU A 369 14.87 8.52 -10.78
C GLU A 369 13.55 9.06 -10.19
N HIS A 370 12.92 8.32 -9.28
CA HIS A 370 11.72 8.77 -8.58
C HIS A 370 12.02 9.27 -7.16
N GLN A 371 13.27 9.62 -6.86
CA GLN A 371 13.64 10.33 -5.63
C GLN A 371 13.02 11.74 -5.64
N VAL A 372 12.32 12.08 -4.55
CA VAL A 372 11.87 13.46 -4.29
C VAL A 372 13.09 14.40 -4.30
N PRO A 373 13.07 15.53 -5.03
CA PRO A 373 14.25 16.36 -5.26
C PRO A 373 14.57 17.30 -4.08
N ARG A 374 14.50 16.77 -2.85
CA ARG A 374 14.88 17.42 -1.59
C ARG A 374 15.14 16.36 -0.51
N ASP A 375 15.73 16.78 0.61
CA ASP A 375 15.96 15.89 1.75
C ASP A 375 14.63 15.45 2.38
N VAL A 376 14.39 14.15 2.43
CA VAL A 376 13.20 13.53 3.02
C VAL A 376 13.57 13.02 4.41
N LYS A 377 12.96 13.56 5.45
CA LYS A 377 13.24 13.21 6.85
C LYS A 377 12.10 12.48 7.53
N LEU A 378 10.87 12.85 7.21
CA LEU A 378 9.68 12.30 7.83
C LEU A 378 8.61 12.07 6.78
N GLY A 379 8.05 10.86 6.73
CA GLY A 379 6.94 10.57 5.85
C GLY A 379 6.02 9.51 6.40
N VAL A 380 4.87 9.39 5.75
CA VAL A 380 3.82 8.45 6.12
C VAL A 380 3.54 7.51 4.96
N ALA A 381 3.34 6.23 5.29
CA ALA A 381 2.81 5.28 4.34
C ALA A 381 1.57 4.59 4.92
N THR A 382 0.58 4.36 4.06
CA THR A 382 -0.71 3.77 4.45
C THR A 382 -0.97 2.45 3.76
N GLY A 383 -1.82 1.63 4.36
CA GLY A 383 -2.46 0.47 3.75
C GLY A 383 -3.97 0.58 3.88
N PHE A 384 -4.70 -0.13 3.02
CA PHE A 384 -6.15 -0.23 3.10
C PHE A 384 -6.64 -1.60 2.63
N GLY A 385 -7.69 -2.14 3.27
CA GLY A 385 -8.29 -3.42 2.90
C GLY A 385 -9.08 -4.04 4.05
N GLY A 386 -9.30 -5.36 4.00
CA GLY A 386 -10.03 -6.08 5.06
C GLY A 386 -11.50 -5.66 5.13
N THR A 387 -11.96 -5.22 6.29
CA THR A 387 -13.29 -4.60 6.51
C THR A 387 -13.15 -3.13 6.90
N GLY A 388 -12.39 -2.37 6.11
CA GLY A 388 -12.06 -0.97 6.41
C GLY A 388 -10.87 -0.84 7.36
N TRP A 389 -9.86 -1.70 7.23
CA TRP A 389 -8.66 -1.69 8.05
C TRP A 389 -7.61 -0.75 7.45
N THR A 390 -6.94 0.01 8.32
CA THR A 390 -5.86 0.92 7.95
C THR A 390 -4.64 0.66 8.82
N PRO A 391 -3.64 -0.10 8.34
CA PRO A 391 -2.29 -0.07 8.88
C PRO A 391 -1.52 1.14 8.35
N MET A 392 -0.88 1.89 9.23
CA MET A 392 -0.17 3.11 8.89
C MET A 392 1.17 3.16 9.64
N VAL A 393 2.22 3.58 8.95
CA VAL A 393 3.56 3.79 9.51
C VAL A 393 4.00 5.23 9.35
N LEU A 394 4.66 5.76 10.36
CA LEU A 394 5.44 6.97 10.31
C LEU A 394 6.91 6.56 10.26
N LEU A 395 7.57 6.85 9.15
CA LEU A 395 8.98 6.56 8.97
C LEU A 395 9.81 7.83 9.09
N SER A 396 10.98 7.70 9.71
CA SER A 396 11.85 8.83 10.00
C SER A 396 13.31 8.50 9.73
N LYS A 397 14.06 9.48 9.23
CA LYS A 397 15.53 9.43 9.10
C LYS A 397 16.20 9.38 10.47
N ASP A 398 15.64 10.13 11.42
CA ASP A 398 16.11 10.22 12.80
C ASP A 398 15.25 9.38 13.74
N LYS A 399 15.83 8.99 14.88
CA LYS A 399 15.21 8.10 15.88
C LYS A 399 14.04 8.68 16.64
#